data_AF-A0A925BPK5-F1
#
_entry.id   AF-A0A925BPK5-F1
#
_cell.length_a   1.000
_cell.length_b   1.000
_cell.length_c   1.000
_cell.angle_alpha   90.00
_cell.angle_beta   90.00
_cell.angle_gamma   90.00
#
_symmetry.space_group_name_H-M   'P 1'
#
loop_
_entity.id
_entity.type
_entity.pdbx_description
1 polymer ?
#
loop_
_entity_poly.entity_id
_entity_poly.type
_entity_poly.pdbx_seq_one_letter_code
_entity_poly.pdbx_strand_id
1 'polypeptide(L)'
;TDETRGEMKDILGDLYQGAITYGENGQFLTPEPIARMMAAMTVGDVPEEAKHEKKSVCDPACGSGRMLLAVAEKQPHWLFVGQDVDLRCVRMCAINLALRNLYGYVIQGNSLTDERRLVYRTGFDLVGVINEIPLADCPAPVQKIAVQPPAPSPEASAAPTSRDEPTHAEAVDHEVMLPCSTNQLRLF
;
A
#
# COMPACT_ATOMS: atom_id res chain seq x y z
N THR A 1 0.20 10.98 28.78
CA THR A 1 1.35 10.05 28.77
C THR A 1 1.10 9.03 27.69
N ASP A 2 1.44 9.39 26.45
CA ASP A 2 1.18 8.60 25.24
C ASP A 2 2.49 8.49 24.43
N GLU A 3 3.54 7.97 25.07
CA GLU A 3 4.86 7.81 24.45
C GLU A 3 5.31 6.34 24.41
N THR A 4 4.38 5.39 24.39
CA THR A 4 4.74 3.95 24.37
C THR A 4 3.90 3.06 23.46
N ARG A 5 3.08 3.61 22.54
CA ARG A 5 2.80 2.85 21.30
C ARG A 5 4.06 2.95 20.46
N GLY A 6 4.97 1.99 20.62
CA GLY A 6 6.27 1.99 19.95
C GLY A 6 6.10 2.33 18.47
N GLU A 7 6.70 3.43 18.04
CA GLU A 7 6.71 3.85 16.64
C GLU A 7 7.12 2.67 15.76
N MET A 8 6.46 2.43 14.64
CA MET A 8 6.82 1.32 13.75
C MET A 8 8.04 1.68 12.90
N LYS A 9 9.14 2.00 13.59
CA LYS A 9 10.40 2.44 13.02
C LYS A 9 11.10 1.33 12.27
N ASP A 10 11.52 1.64 11.05
CA ASP A 10 12.21 0.72 10.16
C ASP A 10 13.73 0.74 10.39
N ILE A 11 14.15 0.09 11.47
CA ILE A 11 15.56 -0.02 11.88
C ILE A 11 16.38 -0.80 10.84
N LEU A 12 15.79 -1.83 10.22
CA LEU A 12 16.48 -2.65 9.21
C LEU A 12 16.78 -1.84 7.95
N GLY A 13 15.83 -1.02 7.49
CA GLY A 13 16.06 -0.12 6.37
C GLY A 13 17.12 0.94 6.67
N ASP A 14 17.10 1.53 7.87
CA ASP A 14 18.11 2.52 8.29
C ASP A 14 19.51 1.91 8.30
N LEU A 15 19.67 0.70 8.85
CA LEU A 15 20.95 -0.02 8.84
C LEU A 15 21.37 -0.39 7.42
N TYR A 16 20.44 -0.90 6.61
CA TYR A 16 20.72 -1.32 5.24
C TYR A 16 21.23 -0.16 4.38
N GLN A 17 20.51 0.97 4.39
CA GLN A 17 20.89 2.13 3.60
C GLN A 17 22.11 2.86 4.18
N GLY A 18 22.20 2.97 5.51
CA GLY A 18 23.22 3.77 6.19
C GLY A 18 24.54 3.06 6.49
N ALA A 19 24.57 1.72 6.47
CA ALA A 19 25.75 0.94 6.83
C ALA A 19 26.12 -0.18 5.84
N ILE A 20 25.19 -0.64 5.00
CA ILE A 20 25.44 -1.77 4.10
C ILE A 20 25.61 -1.30 2.66
N THR A 21 24.61 -0.63 2.10
CA THR A 21 24.59 -0.30 0.66
C THR A 21 25.08 1.10 0.35
N TYR A 22 24.87 2.07 1.24
CA TYR A 22 25.19 3.48 0.97
C TYR A 22 24.62 4.01 -0.36
N GLY A 23 23.47 3.47 -0.81
CA GLY A 23 22.88 3.83 -2.11
C GLY A 23 23.42 3.03 -3.31
N GLU A 24 24.03 1.86 -3.05
CA GLU A 24 24.39 0.88 -4.09
C GLU A 24 23.24 0.68 -5.09
N ASN A 25 23.58 0.61 -6.38
CA ASN A 25 22.61 0.48 -7.49
C ASN A 25 21.59 1.62 -7.58
N GLY A 26 21.84 2.77 -6.94
CA GLY A 26 20.91 3.91 -6.91
C GLY A 26 19.66 3.63 -6.08
N GLN A 27 19.70 2.66 -5.17
CA GLN A 27 18.58 2.33 -4.31
C GLN A 27 18.51 3.29 -3.11
N PHE A 28 17.40 4.01 -2.99
CA PHE A 28 17.12 4.89 -1.87
C PHE A 28 15.79 4.48 -1.24
N LEU A 29 15.77 4.20 0.06
CA LEU A 29 14.53 3.90 0.76
C LEU A 29 13.79 5.20 1.05
N THR A 30 12.45 5.12 1.06
CA THR A 30 11.61 6.27 1.39
C THR A 30 11.95 6.78 2.80
N PRO A 31 12.18 8.08 3.00
CA PRO A 31 12.34 8.63 4.35
C PRO A 31 11.06 8.48 5.18
N GLU A 32 11.21 8.24 6.48
CA GLU A 32 10.07 8.01 7.39
C GLU A 32 9.00 9.12 7.38
N PRO A 33 9.34 10.42 7.38
CA PRO A 33 8.33 11.49 7.32
C PRO A 33 7.48 11.43 6.04
N ILE A 34 8.08 11.06 4.91
CA ILE A 34 7.38 10.94 3.63
C ILE A 34 6.47 9.72 3.65
N ALA A 35 6.94 8.59 4.20
CA ALA A 35 6.12 7.40 4.35
C ALA A 35 4.87 7.65 5.20
N ARG A 36 5.02 8.33 6.35
CA ARG A 36 3.89 8.69 7.21
C ARG A 36 2.93 9.67 6.54
N MET A 37 3.45 10.68 5.83
CA MET A 37 2.63 11.62 5.08
C MET A 37 1.80 10.89 4.02
N MET A 38 2.43 10.05 3.21
CA MET A 38 1.74 9.27 2.16
C MET A 38 0.70 8.32 2.75
N ALA A 39 1.02 7.61 3.83
CA ALA A 39 0.06 6.75 4.52
C ALA A 39 -1.15 7.54 5.03
N ALA A 40 -0.94 8.74 5.60
CA ALA A 40 -2.02 9.61 6.04
C ALA A 40 -2.91 10.09 4.90
N MET A 41 -2.32 10.48 3.76
CA MET A 41 -3.09 10.90 2.58
C MET A 41 -3.87 9.76 1.94
N THR A 42 -3.30 8.56 1.89
CA THR A 42 -3.88 7.42 1.17
C THR A 42 -4.96 6.71 2.00
N VAL A 43 -4.73 6.52 3.30
CA VAL A 43 -5.69 5.89 4.21
C VAL A 43 -6.79 6.88 4.62
N GLY A 44 -6.45 8.16 4.78
CA GLY A 44 -7.35 9.20 5.26
C GLY A 44 -7.81 8.97 6.71
N ASP A 45 -8.88 9.67 7.08
CA ASP A 45 -9.61 9.41 8.32
C ASP A 45 -10.61 8.28 8.09
N VAL A 46 -10.38 7.14 8.72
CA VAL A 46 -11.24 5.95 8.56
C VAL A 46 -12.37 6.02 9.60
N PRO A 47 -13.66 6.07 9.19
CA PRO A 47 -14.79 5.98 10.11
C PRO A 47 -14.69 4.70 10.94
N GLU A 48 -15.15 4.73 12.20
CA GLU A 48 -15.11 3.57 13.11
C GLU A 48 -15.75 2.32 12.49
N GLU A 49 -16.81 2.50 11.70
CA GLU A 49 -17.55 1.45 10.99
C GLU A 49 -16.71 0.74 9.92
N ALA A 50 -15.77 1.46 9.28
CA ALA A 50 -14.92 0.94 8.22
C ALA A 50 -13.64 0.27 8.76
N LYS A 51 -13.39 0.30 10.08
CA LYS A 51 -12.18 -0.28 10.69
C LYS A 51 -12.13 -1.81 10.58
N HIS A 52 -13.29 -2.47 10.45
CA HIS A 52 -13.40 -3.92 10.34
C HIS A 52 -13.49 -4.42 8.90
N GLU A 53 -13.46 -3.52 7.90
CA GLU A 53 -13.43 -3.93 6.50
C GLU A 53 -12.09 -4.61 6.17
N LYS A 54 -12.19 -5.83 5.65
CA LYS A 54 -11.03 -6.53 5.09
C LYS A 54 -10.59 -5.83 3.81
N LYS A 55 -9.57 -4.99 3.93
CA LYS A 55 -8.86 -4.38 2.80
C LYS A 55 -7.43 -4.88 2.76
N SER A 56 -6.82 -4.70 1.60
CA SER A 56 -5.40 -4.92 1.39
C SER A 56 -4.73 -3.64 0.96
N VAL A 57 -3.43 -3.53 1.20
CA VAL A 57 -2.60 -2.45 0.70
C VAL A 57 -1.42 -3.03 -0.06
N CYS A 58 -1.05 -2.44 -1.19
CA CYS A 58 0.10 -2.89 -1.97
C CYS A 58 1.16 -1.81 -2.20
N ASP A 59 2.42 -2.23 -2.14
CA ASP A 59 3.60 -1.44 -2.49
C ASP A 59 4.46 -2.22 -3.52
N PRO A 60 4.52 -1.79 -4.79
CA PRO A 60 5.19 -2.51 -5.87
C PRO A 60 6.72 -2.36 -5.91
N ALA A 61 7.30 -1.52 -5.06
CA ALA A 61 8.75 -1.36 -4.91
C ALA A 61 9.07 -1.17 -3.42
N CYS A 62 8.70 -2.17 -2.62
CA CYS A 62 8.49 -1.98 -1.19
C CYS A 62 9.77 -1.68 -0.40
N GLY A 63 10.96 -2.00 -0.93
CA GLY A 63 12.22 -1.85 -0.21
C GLY A 63 12.18 -2.62 1.11
N SER A 64 12.45 -1.92 2.21
CA SER A 64 12.33 -2.45 3.57
C SER A 64 10.88 -2.64 4.06
N GLY A 65 9.88 -2.21 3.29
CA GLY A 65 8.47 -2.23 3.67
C GLY A 65 8.04 -1.03 4.52
N ARG A 66 8.87 0.03 4.63
CA ARG A 66 8.60 1.19 5.49
C ARG A 66 7.25 1.87 5.21
N MET A 67 6.85 1.96 3.95
CA MET A 67 5.54 2.51 3.58
C MET A 67 4.40 1.64 4.11
N LEU A 68 4.51 0.31 3.99
CA LEU A 68 3.54 -0.64 4.53
C LEU A 68 3.45 -0.52 6.05
N LEU A 69 4.58 -0.33 6.75
CA LEU A 69 4.60 -0.10 8.19
C LEU A 69 3.87 1.19 8.57
N ALA A 70 4.07 2.28 7.82
CA ALA A 70 3.36 3.53 8.06
C ALA A 70 1.84 3.40 7.87
N VAL A 71 1.38 2.60 6.90
CA VAL A 71 -0.04 2.24 6.77
C VAL A 71 -0.51 1.41 7.95
N ALA A 72 0.29 0.44 8.40
CA ALA A 72 -0.04 -0.41 9.54
C ALA A 72 -0.23 0.36 10.85
N GLU A 73 0.42 1.53 11.01
CA GLU A 73 0.24 2.38 12.21
C GLU A 73 -1.20 2.86 12.34
N LYS A 74 -1.85 3.11 11.21
CA LYS A 74 -3.25 3.52 11.13
C LYS A 74 -4.18 2.32 11.06
N GLN A 75 -3.80 1.29 10.29
CA GLN A 75 -4.69 0.20 10.00
C GLN A 75 -3.99 -1.18 9.98
N PRO A 76 -3.73 -1.75 11.17
CA PRO A 76 -2.94 -2.97 11.32
C PRO A 76 -3.68 -4.25 10.88
N HIS A 77 -5.01 -4.17 10.70
CA HIS A 77 -5.85 -5.31 10.34
C HIS A 77 -5.93 -5.59 8.84
N TRP A 78 -5.32 -4.73 8.01
CA TRP A 78 -5.28 -4.93 6.57
C TRP A 78 -4.26 -6.00 6.17
N LEU A 79 -4.44 -6.52 4.96
CA LEU A 79 -3.47 -7.41 4.33
C LEU A 79 -2.40 -6.58 3.61
N PHE A 80 -1.13 -6.76 3.96
CA PHE A 80 -0.01 -6.02 3.37
C PHE A 80 0.62 -6.80 2.23
N VAL A 81 0.77 -6.19 1.06
CA VAL A 81 1.41 -6.82 -0.11
C VAL A 81 2.59 -5.97 -0.55
N GLY A 82 3.80 -6.50 -0.39
CA GLY A 82 5.03 -5.86 -0.89
C GLY A 82 5.59 -6.62 -2.08
N GLN A 83 6.12 -5.91 -3.06
CA GLN A 83 6.92 -6.50 -4.12
C GLN A 83 8.22 -5.71 -4.31
N ASP A 84 9.33 -6.42 -4.49
CA ASP A 84 10.61 -5.79 -4.80
C ASP A 84 11.47 -6.71 -5.68
N VAL A 85 12.37 -6.11 -6.46
CA VAL A 85 13.30 -6.84 -7.33
C VAL A 85 14.50 -7.39 -6.54
N ASP A 86 14.93 -6.70 -5.48
CA ASP A 86 16.05 -7.12 -4.62
C ASP A 86 15.56 -8.07 -3.53
N LEU A 87 16.14 -9.28 -3.49
CA LEU A 87 15.84 -10.28 -2.47
C LEU A 87 16.16 -9.81 -1.04
N ARG A 88 17.17 -8.95 -0.87
CA ARG A 88 17.51 -8.36 0.44
C ARG A 88 16.34 -7.52 0.96
N CYS A 89 15.75 -6.71 0.08
CA CYS A 89 14.57 -5.90 0.38
C CYS A 89 13.36 -6.75 0.71
N VAL A 90 13.07 -7.76 -0.11
CA VAL A 90 11.99 -8.74 0.17
C VAL A 90 12.14 -9.38 1.54
N ARG A 91 13.35 -9.83 1.90
CA ARG A 91 13.62 -10.43 3.22
C ARG A 91 13.47 -9.43 4.35
N MET A 92 14.00 -8.22 4.20
CA MET A 92 13.85 -7.16 5.21
C MET A 92 12.38 -6.78 5.42
N CYS A 93 11.61 -6.62 4.34
CA CYS A 93 10.18 -6.34 4.41
C CYS A 93 9.42 -7.48 5.11
N ALA A 94 9.71 -8.75 4.77
CA ALA A 94 9.09 -9.89 5.43
C ALA A 94 9.39 -9.93 6.94
N ILE A 95 10.65 -9.67 7.33
CA ILE A 95 11.05 -9.57 8.74
C ILE A 95 10.31 -8.41 9.42
N ASN A 96 10.24 -7.25 8.79
CA ASN A 96 9.59 -6.07 9.34
C ASN A 96 8.09 -6.29 9.61
N LEU A 97 7.38 -6.96 8.69
CA LEU A 97 5.98 -7.33 8.87
C LEU A 97 5.82 -8.40 9.97
N ALA A 98 6.67 -9.43 9.95
CA ALA A 98 6.65 -10.52 10.93
C ALA A 98 6.87 -10.05 12.37
N LEU A 99 7.87 -9.19 12.60
CA LEU A 99 8.17 -8.63 13.93
C LEU A 99 7.01 -7.83 14.53
N ARG A 100 6.10 -7.34 13.69
CA ARG A 100 4.93 -6.55 14.07
C ARG A 100 3.63 -7.34 13.99
N ASN A 101 3.72 -8.65 13.78
CA ASN A 101 2.57 -9.54 13.67
C ASN A 101 1.57 -9.11 12.59
N LEU A 102 2.08 -8.58 11.48
CA LEU A 102 1.28 -8.12 10.35
C LEU A 102 1.12 -9.25 9.32
N TYR A 103 -0.12 -9.46 8.87
CA TYR A 103 -0.43 -10.43 7.84
C TYR A 103 -0.13 -9.86 6.45
N GLY A 104 0.64 -10.59 5.65
CA GLY A 104 1.03 -10.08 4.35
C GLY A 104 1.72 -11.07 3.44
N TYR A 105 1.97 -10.61 2.22
CA TYR A 105 2.73 -11.31 1.19
C TYR A 105 3.85 -10.40 0.72
N VAL A 106 5.09 -10.89 0.72
CA VAL A 106 6.25 -10.16 0.19
C VAL A 106 6.86 -10.94 -0.95
N ILE A 107 6.85 -10.33 -2.13
CA ILE A 107 7.09 -10.98 -3.41
C ILE A 107 8.43 -10.49 -3.95
N GLN A 108 9.31 -11.42 -4.32
CA GLN A 108 10.46 -11.13 -5.14
C GLN A 108 10.06 -11.14 -6.60
N GLY A 109 10.24 -10.04 -7.31
CA GLY A 109 9.78 -9.95 -8.69
C GLY A 109 9.94 -8.57 -9.32
N ASN A 110 9.79 -8.51 -10.63
CA ASN A 110 9.74 -7.25 -11.36
C ASN A 110 8.28 -6.84 -11.56
N SER A 111 7.86 -5.79 -10.85
CA SER A 111 6.48 -5.29 -10.86
C SER A 111 6.06 -4.72 -12.22
N LEU A 112 7.01 -4.28 -13.05
CA LEU A 112 6.73 -3.75 -14.39
C LEU A 112 6.43 -4.87 -15.40
N THR A 113 7.06 -6.03 -15.23
CA THR A 113 6.87 -7.20 -16.11
C THR A 113 5.93 -8.24 -15.52
N ASP A 114 5.37 -7.98 -14.32
CA ASP A 114 4.58 -8.94 -13.51
C ASP A 114 5.33 -10.27 -13.29
N GLU A 115 6.67 -10.21 -13.24
CA GLU A 115 7.49 -11.38 -12.94
C GLU A 115 7.47 -11.64 -11.44
N ARG A 116 7.32 -12.90 -11.04
CA ARG A 116 7.39 -13.34 -9.63
C ARG A 116 8.28 -14.56 -9.54
N ARG A 117 9.25 -14.50 -8.63
CA ARG A 117 10.25 -15.54 -8.44
C ARG A 117 10.08 -16.29 -7.13
N LEU A 118 9.74 -15.57 -6.07
CA LEU A 118 9.63 -16.09 -4.72
C LEU A 118 8.61 -15.28 -3.91
N VAL A 119 7.90 -15.93 -3.00
CA VAL A 119 6.88 -15.28 -2.17
C VAL A 119 7.01 -15.75 -0.72
N TYR A 120 7.14 -14.78 0.19
CA TYR A 120 7.00 -15.01 1.62
C TYR A 120 5.60 -14.60 2.08
N ARG A 121 4.91 -15.49 2.79
CA ARG A 121 3.73 -15.16 3.59
C ARG A 121 4.18 -14.82 5.00
N THR A 122 3.71 -13.69 5.53
CA THR A 122 3.86 -13.30 6.94
C THR A 122 2.54 -13.46 7.66
N GLY A 123 2.59 -13.94 8.89
CA GLY A 123 1.41 -14.17 9.73
C GLY A 123 1.70 -15.20 10.82
N PHE A 124 1.01 -15.11 11.95
CA PHE A 124 1.23 -16.03 13.07
C PHE A 124 0.42 -17.31 12.87
N ASP A 125 0.95 -18.20 12.04
CA ASP A 125 0.37 -19.51 11.81
C ASP A 125 1.10 -20.57 12.66
N LEU A 126 0.44 -21.71 12.91
CA LEU A 126 1.04 -22.84 13.63
C LEU A 126 2.31 -23.42 12.97
N VAL A 127 2.58 -23.03 11.72
CA VAL A 127 3.73 -23.49 10.91
C VAL A 127 4.96 -22.58 11.10
N GLY A 128 4.76 -21.30 11.42
CA GLY A 128 5.83 -20.31 11.50
C GLY A 128 5.35 -18.90 11.13
N VAL A 129 6.17 -17.89 11.43
CA VAL A 129 5.82 -16.47 11.24
C VAL A 129 6.09 -15.98 9.81
N ILE A 130 7.13 -16.52 9.16
CA ILE A 130 7.49 -16.24 7.77
C ILE A 130 7.62 -17.58 7.07
N ASN A 131 6.79 -17.81 6.06
CA ASN A 131 6.78 -19.04 5.30
C ASN A 131 6.95 -18.73 3.82
N GLU A 132 7.87 -19.44 3.15
CA GLU A 132 7.91 -19.44 1.70
C GLU A 132 6.74 -20.27 1.17
N ILE A 133 6.00 -19.71 0.21
CA ILE A 133 4.83 -20.37 -0.39
C ILE A 133 5.02 -20.57 -1.89
N PRO A 134 4.38 -21.59 -2.49
CA PRO A 134 4.35 -21.76 -3.94
C PRO A 134 3.80 -20.51 -4.65
N LEU A 135 4.34 -20.19 -5.84
CA LEU A 135 3.89 -19.05 -6.64
C LEU A 135 2.40 -19.09 -7.00
N ALA A 136 1.81 -20.29 -7.07
CA ALA A 136 0.38 -20.48 -7.33
C ALA A 136 -0.51 -19.89 -6.22
N ASP A 137 0.01 -19.81 -4.98
CA ASP A 137 -0.71 -19.29 -3.82
C ASP A 137 -0.45 -17.79 -3.61
N CYS A 138 0.29 -17.15 -4.51
CA CYS A 138 0.54 -15.71 -4.49
C CYS A 138 -0.78 -14.95 -4.72
N PRO A 139 -1.05 -13.85 -3.99
CA PRO A 139 -2.19 -13.00 -4.29
C PRO A 139 -2.19 -12.56 -5.77
N ALA A 140 -3.37 -12.52 -6.38
CA ALA A 140 -3.55 -12.13 -7.77
C ALA A 140 -2.92 -10.75 -8.05
N PRO A 141 -2.44 -10.50 -9.29
CA PRO A 141 -1.85 -9.22 -9.65
C PRO A 141 -2.76 -8.05 -9.31
N VAL A 142 -2.12 -6.99 -8.81
CA VAL A 142 -2.68 -5.65 -8.71
C VAL A 142 -3.16 -5.26 -10.12
N GLN A 143 -4.49 -5.15 -10.32
CA GLN A 143 -5.11 -4.89 -11.63
C GLN A 143 -4.39 -3.76 -12.38
N LYS A 144 -4.00 -3.95 -13.65
CA LYS A 144 -3.29 -2.92 -14.42
C LYS A 144 -4.07 -1.59 -14.36
N ILE A 145 -3.38 -0.49 -14.06
CA ILE A 145 -3.96 0.85 -14.21
C ILE A 145 -4.37 0.96 -15.68
N ALA A 146 -5.67 1.04 -15.95
CA ALA A 146 -6.13 1.62 -17.20
C ALA A 146 -5.77 3.10 -17.11
N VAL A 147 -4.59 3.47 -17.64
CA VAL A 147 -4.24 4.88 -17.81
C VAL A 147 -5.27 5.42 -18.80
N GLN A 148 -6.32 6.07 -18.31
CA GLN A 148 -7.08 6.97 -19.18
C GLN A 148 -6.08 8.02 -19.66
N PRO A 149 -5.99 8.26 -20.98
CA PRO A 149 -5.19 9.36 -21.50
C PRO A 149 -5.56 10.62 -20.72
N PRO A 150 -4.58 11.46 -20.32
CA PRO A 150 -4.88 12.67 -19.58
C PRO A 150 -5.94 13.45 -20.34
N ALA A 151 -7.06 13.74 -19.65
CA ALA A 151 -8.08 14.60 -20.18
C ALA A 151 -7.41 15.91 -20.64
N PRO A 152 -7.71 16.43 -21.83
CA PRO A 152 -7.12 17.67 -22.30
C PRO A 152 -7.39 18.78 -21.27
N SER A 153 -6.32 19.45 -20.85
CA SER A 153 -6.37 20.54 -19.88
C SER A 153 -7.42 21.57 -20.30
N PRO A 154 -8.32 22.03 -19.41
CA PRO A 154 -9.26 23.09 -19.76
C PRO A 154 -8.46 24.37 -20.02
N GLU A 155 -8.59 24.90 -21.24
CA GLU A 155 -8.12 26.23 -21.60
C GLU A 155 -8.63 27.26 -20.59
N ALA A 156 -7.77 28.21 -20.25
CA ALA A 156 -8.02 29.25 -19.26
C ALA A 156 -9.35 29.97 -19.52
N SER A 157 -10.34 29.73 -18.65
CA SER A 157 -11.59 30.48 -18.66
C SER A 157 -11.32 31.91 -18.19
N ALA A 158 -11.47 32.86 -19.12
CA ALA A 158 -11.86 34.22 -18.77
C ALA A 158 -13.18 34.18 -17.98
N ALA A 159 -13.30 35.05 -16.98
CA ALA A 159 -14.54 35.31 -16.23
C ALA A 159 -15.06 36.72 -16.63
N PRO A 160 -16.24 37.18 -16.17
CA PRO A 160 -17.46 36.48 -15.74
C PRO A 160 -18.75 37.13 -16.34
N THR A 161 -19.92 36.47 -16.27
CA THR A 161 -21.20 37.21 -16.13
C THR A 161 -22.35 36.34 -15.58
N SER A 162 -22.85 36.78 -14.42
CA SER A 162 -24.24 36.82 -13.91
C SER A 162 -25.18 35.58 -13.91
N ARG A 163 -25.50 35.16 -12.68
CA ARG A 163 -26.85 35.00 -12.04
C ARG A 163 -27.96 34.20 -12.75
N ASP A 164 -28.39 33.10 -12.11
CA ASP A 164 -29.72 32.92 -11.45
C ASP A 164 -29.99 31.43 -11.11
N GLU A 165 -30.60 31.16 -9.95
CA GLU A 165 -31.15 29.86 -9.45
C GLU A 165 -32.70 29.85 -9.63
N PRO A 166 -33.49 28.80 -9.29
CA PRO A 166 -33.30 27.32 -9.30
C PRO A 166 -34.54 26.59 -9.93
N THR A 167 -34.56 25.25 -10.09
CA THR A 167 -35.82 24.44 -10.11
C THR A 167 -35.63 22.91 -9.99
N HIS A 168 -36.59 22.26 -9.32
CA HIS A 168 -36.68 20.86 -8.86
C HIS A 168 -36.91 19.78 -9.95
N ALA A 169 -36.46 18.53 -9.69
CA ALA A 169 -37.14 17.24 -9.98
C ALA A 169 -36.24 16.07 -9.46
N GLU A 170 -36.62 15.38 -8.38
CA GLU A 170 -37.33 14.07 -8.31
C GLU A 170 -36.49 12.82 -8.61
N ALA A 171 -36.68 11.82 -7.75
CA ALA A 171 -35.88 10.61 -7.53
C ALA A 171 -36.18 9.48 -8.52
N VAL A 172 -35.20 8.59 -8.73
CA VAL A 172 -35.46 7.18 -9.08
C VAL A 172 -34.41 6.29 -8.42
N ASP A 173 -34.86 5.46 -7.48
CA ASP A 173 -34.12 4.33 -6.94
C ASP A 173 -33.79 3.33 -8.05
N HIS A 174 -32.50 3.02 -8.21
CA HIS A 174 -32.07 1.76 -8.79
C HIS A 174 -31.00 1.17 -7.87
N GLU A 175 -31.41 0.20 -7.06
CA GLU A 175 -30.50 -0.82 -6.52
C GLU A 175 -29.74 -1.45 -7.69
N VAL A 176 -28.45 -1.12 -7.79
CA VAL A 176 -27.51 -1.84 -8.63
C VAL A 176 -26.58 -2.58 -7.69
N MET A 177 -26.81 -3.89 -7.60
CA MET A 177 -25.91 -4.90 -7.06
C MET A 177 -24.51 -4.71 -7.67
N LEU A 178 -23.58 -4.16 -6.92
CA LEU A 178 -22.19 -3.93 -7.37
C LEU A 178 -21.35 -5.20 -7.20
N PRO A 179 -20.59 -5.64 -8.22
CA PRO A 179 -19.71 -6.78 -8.10
C PRO A 179 -18.50 -6.46 -7.20
N CYS A 180 -18.25 -7.35 -6.24
CA CYS A 180 -17.11 -7.37 -5.34
C CYS A 180 -15.78 -7.52 -6.11
N SER A 181 -15.05 -6.44 -6.38
CA SER A 181 -13.62 -6.49 -6.71
C SER A 181 -12.89 -5.12 -6.65
N THR A 182 -12.85 -4.43 -5.49
CA THR A 182 -12.02 -3.19 -5.35
C THR A 182 -11.50 -2.91 -3.92
N ASN A 183 -11.23 -3.92 -3.08
CA ASN A 183 -10.79 -3.69 -1.70
C ASN A 183 -9.25 -3.65 -1.53
N GLN A 184 -8.50 -3.13 -2.51
CA GLN A 184 -7.05 -2.98 -2.43
C GLN A 184 -6.60 -1.54 -2.65
N LEU A 185 -6.02 -0.94 -1.62
CA LEU A 185 -5.40 0.38 -1.67
C LEU A 185 -3.99 0.27 -2.25
N ARG A 186 -3.60 1.19 -3.13
CA ARG A 186 -2.25 1.23 -3.70
C ARG A 186 -1.50 2.40 -3.14
N LEU A 187 -0.24 2.20 -2.79
CA LEU A 187 0.54 3.27 -2.19
C LEU A 187 1.14 4.25 -3.19
N PHE A 188 1.23 3.88 -4.48
CA PHE A 188 1.62 4.73 -5.61
C PHE A 188 1.09 4.10 -6.91
#